data_AF-A0A7G9XQK8-F1
#
_entry.id   AF-A0A7G9XQK8-F1
#
_cell.length_a   1.000
_cell.length_b   1.000
_cell.length_c   1.000
_cell.angle_alpha   90.00
_cell.angle_beta   90.00
_cell.angle_gamma   90.00
#
_symmetry.space_group_name_H-M   'P 1'
#
loop_
_entity.id
_entity.type
_entity.pdbx_description
1 polymer ?
#
loop_
_entity_poly.entity_id
_entity_poly.type
_entity_poly.pdbx_seq_one_letter_code
_entity_poly.pdbx_strand_id
1 'polypeptide(L)'
;MTQSPPATEPVTQAIAPPKRSVWQVAGRAGYEFLHRVILAPVHEGRLRDIDWPLGLRPLVVVGLVGYVVAALLVLFSGPLREWIPLAAQAGAFQLTLPRSLVWLVLALTALSTTLAATGALHTRAWLRWVMTVFVISIMLFIAVPDQELIPVARIITIAACIGLIVYVAVRGGRGYRWWDFVAIAALVWGPLIVTASVLTSVNREAGFDFMPLMLSLTLSTLGQLAVPAALASGAAVASVTVSSALWAAKIVRSVIGPVAVFIVLGLVAAWRTFDVAVGAGDLVADAESLRALGVAALLLALIAASWVALRVVRRDRGGATAQAMADRIDGLALIVAAFTTTSVVATPVLVLGQVSLGYGAPKEVASFFVAAAGWATTSTVMFIVRAVGAIVLIVLAFVQARRGRRTTPELMAAVGVAGLLIAVGVLFELPLGWNEDALAILGAVLGLAVLVGSLVARRLTPARATSVLIALLMSALFAYREFVTDPIAYLLGFAGGAVVLFGFVWSFLTGYKAANEDSPAYPRPSRVQLVLANAIFGITVLAFLALARDPDASVSLGELAEYGAQAYGDPLVAAGLLLALWAALRGRELDDVPEEDSSATV
;
A
#
# COMPACT_ATOMS: atom_id res chain seq x y z
N MET A 1 -74.15 -31.96 41.57
CA MET A 1 -73.83 -30.51 41.58
C MET A 1 -72.66 -30.29 40.64
N THR A 2 -72.99 -29.72 39.46
CA THR A 2 -72.18 -28.98 38.49
C THR A 2 -70.65 -29.11 38.52
N GLN A 3 -70.09 -29.93 37.64
CA GLN A 3 -68.70 -29.79 37.17
C GLN A 3 -68.66 -28.80 36.01
N SER A 4 -67.87 -27.74 36.16
CA SER A 4 -67.60 -26.73 35.14
C SER A 4 -66.73 -27.30 34.00
N PRO A 5 -66.90 -26.84 32.75
CA PRO A 5 -66.08 -27.28 31.63
C PRO A 5 -64.66 -26.67 31.69
N PRO A 6 -63.64 -27.34 31.12
CA PRO A 6 -62.27 -26.83 31.09
C PRO A 6 -62.16 -25.65 30.12
N ALA A 7 -61.47 -24.60 30.57
CA ALA A 7 -61.16 -23.42 29.77
C ALA A 7 -60.23 -23.79 28.61
N THR A 8 -60.67 -23.51 27.39
CA THR A 8 -59.85 -23.56 26.18
C THR A 8 -58.78 -22.48 26.22
N GLU A 9 -57.51 -22.87 26.26
CA GLU A 9 -56.38 -21.96 26.05
C GLU A 9 -56.48 -21.33 24.65
N PRO A 10 -56.25 -20.01 24.51
CA PRO A 10 -56.23 -19.36 23.21
C PRO A 10 -55.00 -19.86 22.44
N VAL A 11 -55.25 -20.47 21.28
CA VAL A 11 -54.23 -20.83 20.29
C VAL A 11 -53.49 -19.54 19.91
N THR A 12 -52.27 -19.38 20.43
CA THR A 12 -51.34 -18.34 20.01
C THR A 12 -51.04 -18.54 18.53
N GLN A 13 -51.76 -17.82 17.67
CA GLN A 13 -51.48 -17.78 16.23
C GLN A 13 -50.03 -17.32 16.06
N ALA A 14 -49.18 -18.23 15.57
CA ALA A 14 -47.83 -17.91 15.15
C ALA A 14 -47.91 -16.85 14.05
N ILE A 15 -47.66 -15.60 14.40
CA ILE A 15 -47.56 -14.48 13.47
C ILE A 15 -46.48 -14.86 12.45
N ALA A 16 -46.90 -15.17 11.21
CA ALA A 16 -45.98 -15.45 10.12
C ALA A 16 -45.00 -14.28 9.98
N PRO A 17 -43.69 -14.53 9.87
CA PRO A 17 -42.72 -13.45 9.74
C PRO A 17 -43.10 -12.59 8.53
N PRO A 18 -43.09 -11.26 8.65
CA PRO A 18 -43.49 -10.37 7.56
C PRO A 18 -42.63 -10.67 6.33
N LYS A 19 -43.28 -10.89 5.18
CA LYS A 19 -42.61 -11.03 3.87
C LYS A 19 -41.81 -9.76 3.60
N ARG A 20 -40.50 -9.80 3.87
CA ARG A 20 -39.58 -8.70 3.56
C ARG A 20 -39.55 -8.48 2.05
N SER A 21 -39.65 -7.24 1.60
CA SER A 21 -39.58 -6.95 0.17
C SER A 21 -38.17 -7.21 -0.36
N VAL A 22 -38.06 -7.72 -1.59
CA VAL A 22 -36.76 -8.01 -2.24
C VAL A 22 -35.84 -6.79 -2.22
N TRP A 23 -36.41 -5.59 -2.40
CA TRP A 23 -35.70 -4.32 -2.31
C TRP A 23 -35.11 -4.03 -0.92
N GLN A 24 -35.80 -4.38 0.16
CA GLN A 24 -35.26 -4.22 1.53
C GLN A 24 -34.10 -5.19 1.80
N VAL A 25 -34.19 -6.43 1.27
CA VAL A 25 -33.11 -7.43 1.41
C VAL A 25 -31.89 -7.02 0.59
N ALA A 26 -32.10 -6.58 -0.67
CA ALA A 26 -31.03 -6.07 -1.53
C ALA A 26 -30.39 -4.81 -0.95
N GLY A 27 -31.19 -3.87 -0.45
CA GLY A 27 -30.69 -2.66 0.21
C GLY A 27 -29.88 -2.96 1.46
N ARG A 28 -30.31 -3.93 2.29
CA ARG A 28 -29.55 -4.38 3.46
C ARG A 28 -28.25 -5.09 3.07
N ALA A 29 -28.28 -5.98 2.07
CA ALA A 29 -27.09 -6.66 1.58
C ALA A 29 -26.06 -5.66 1.02
N GLY A 30 -26.53 -4.68 0.24
CA GLY A 30 -25.69 -3.61 -0.28
C GLY A 30 -25.10 -2.72 0.83
N TYR A 31 -25.92 -2.36 1.83
CA TYR A 31 -25.45 -1.60 2.99
C TYR A 31 -24.42 -2.37 3.82
N GLU A 32 -24.65 -3.64 4.15
CA GLU A 32 -23.70 -4.48 4.89
C GLU A 32 -22.40 -4.67 4.11
N PHE A 33 -22.47 -4.85 2.78
CA PHE A 33 -21.30 -4.96 1.93
C PHE A 33 -20.50 -3.66 1.94
N LEU A 34 -21.15 -2.52 1.68
CA LEU A 34 -20.53 -1.21 1.74
C LEU A 34 -19.93 -0.92 3.12
N HIS A 35 -20.66 -1.30 4.18
CA HIS A 35 -20.22 -1.09 5.54
C HIS A 35 -19.00 -1.92 5.88
N ARG A 36 -18.96 -3.20 5.52
CA ARG A 36 -17.86 -4.11 5.90
C ARG A 36 -16.63 -3.99 5.00
N VAL A 37 -16.82 -3.73 3.71
CA VAL A 37 -15.73 -3.69 2.73
C VAL A 37 -15.12 -2.29 2.64
N ILE A 38 -15.93 -1.23 2.74
CA ILE A 38 -15.47 0.15 2.56
C ILE A 38 -15.47 0.92 3.88
N LEU A 39 -16.63 1.05 4.55
CA LEU A 39 -16.74 1.98 5.68
C LEU A 39 -15.98 1.52 6.92
N ALA A 40 -16.00 0.23 7.27
CA ALA A 40 -15.37 -0.29 8.48
C ALA A 40 -13.83 -0.19 8.40
N PRO A 41 -13.15 -0.63 7.32
CA PRO A 41 -11.71 -0.41 7.16
C PRO A 41 -11.32 1.07 7.24
N VAL A 42 -12.09 1.96 6.61
CA VAL A 42 -11.86 3.42 6.66
C VAL A 42 -12.09 3.97 8.07
N HIS A 43 -13.14 3.53 8.76
CA HIS A 43 -13.46 3.99 10.11
C HIS A 43 -12.46 3.51 11.17
N GLU A 44 -11.90 2.32 10.97
CA GLU A 44 -10.85 1.75 11.82
C GLU A 44 -9.47 2.33 11.53
N GLY A 45 -9.18 2.60 10.25
CA GLY A 45 -7.89 3.09 9.76
C GLY A 45 -7.67 4.59 9.93
N ARG A 46 -8.75 5.38 10.02
CA ARG A 46 -8.65 6.85 10.14
C ARG A 46 -7.88 7.30 11.38
N LEU A 47 -7.24 8.45 11.24
CA LEU A 47 -6.66 9.20 12.35
C LEU A 47 -7.78 9.65 13.30
N ARG A 48 -7.69 9.26 14.57
CA ARG A 48 -8.69 9.57 15.61
C ARG A 48 -8.27 10.81 16.37
N ASP A 49 -9.12 11.85 16.32
CA ASP A 49 -8.98 13.09 17.10
C ASP A 49 -9.39 12.84 18.57
N ILE A 50 -8.63 11.99 19.26
CA ILE A 50 -8.79 11.67 20.68
C ILE A 50 -7.54 12.19 21.40
N ASP A 51 -7.74 13.09 22.36
CA ASP A 51 -6.69 13.69 23.21
C ASP A 51 -5.53 14.30 22.41
N TRP A 52 -5.81 14.90 21.25
CA TRP A 52 -4.78 15.56 20.48
C TRP A 52 -4.30 16.82 21.20
N PRO A 53 -2.97 17.02 21.31
CA PRO A 53 -2.45 18.25 21.88
C PRO A 53 -2.81 19.44 20.97
N LEU A 54 -2.92 20.60 21.59
CA LEU A 54 -3.22 21.86 20.91
C LEU A 54 -2.32 22.05 19.68
N GLY A 55 -2.94 22.38 18.55
CA GLY A 55 -2.28 22.62 17.27
C GLY A 55 -2.03 21.38 16.41
N LEU A 56 -2.19 20.15 16.90
CA LEU A 56 -2.08 18.97 16.03
C LEU A 56 -3.23 18.91 15.00
N ARG A 57 -4.47 19.21 15.41
CA ARG A 57 -5.64 19.18 14.52
C ARG A 57 -5.49 20.10 13.30
N PRO A 58 -5.13 21.40 13.44
CA PRO A 58 -4.83 22.24 12.28
C PRO A 58 -3.77 21.66 11.34
N LEU A 59 -2.70 21.04 11.87
CA LEU A 59 -1.66 20.43 11.04
C LEU A 59 -2.17 19.24 10.25
N VAL A 60 -3.02 18.41 10.87
CA VAL A 60 -3.68 17.29 10.17
C VAL A 60 -4.59 17.82 9.07
N VAL A 61 -5.34 18.89 9.31
CA VAL A 61 -6.19 19.53 8.28
C VAL A 61 -5.34 20.06 7.13
N VAL A 62 -4.26 20.79 7.41
CA VAL A 62 -3.34 21.29 6.37
C VAL A 62 -2.73 20.13 5.58
N GLY A 63 -2.31 19.06 6.26
CA GLY A 63 -1.78 17.86 5.62
C GLY A 63 -2.81 17.15 4.74
N LEU A 64 -4.05 17.02 5.20
CA LEU A 64 -5.15 16.44 4.44
C LEU A 64 -5.49 17.28 3.21
N VAL A 65 -5.54 18.61 3.36
CA VAL A 65 -5.75 19.53 2.23
C VAL A 65 -4.62 19.37 1.21
N GLY A 66 -3.36 19.33 1.67
CA GLY A 66 -2.21 19.07 0.80
C GLY A 66 -2.30 17.73 0.05
N TYR A 67 -2.71 16.67 0.75
CA TYR A 67 -2.92 15.34 0.16
C TYR A 67 -4.03 15.35 -0.90
N VAL A 68 -5.19 15.96 -0.60
CA VAL A 68 -6.32 16.08 -1.54
C VAL A 68 -5.90 16.89 -2.76
N VAL A 69 -5.20 18.02 -2.56
CA VAL A 69 -4.69 18.82 -3.67
C VAL A 69 -3.76 17.99 -4.55
N ALA A 70 -2.82 17.24 -3.98
CA ALA A 70 -1.93 16.37 -4.76
C ALA A 70 -2.69 15.27 -5.51
N ALA A 71 -3.69 14.63 -4.89
CA ALA A 71 -4.53 13.63 -5.55
C ALA A 71 -5.34 14.24 -6.72
N LEU A 72 -5.85 15.46 -6.56
CA LEU A 72 -6.52 16.19 -7.64
C LEU A 72 -5.55 16.53 -8.78
N LEU A 73 -4.29 16.86 -8.49
CA LEU A 73 -3.27 17.08 -9.52
C LEU A 73 -3.00 15.80 -10.34
N VAL A 74 -3.03 14.62 -9.71
CA VAL A 74 -2.93 13.34 -10.42
C VAL A 74 -4.13 13.13 -11.33
N LEU A 75 -5.35 13.25 -10.77
CA LEU A 75 -6.60 12.99 -11.48
C LEU A 75 -6.83 13.94 -12.66
N PHE A 76 -6.51 15.21 -12.49
CA PHE A 76 -6.68 16.24 -13.51
C PHE A 76 -5.40 16.51 -14.31
N SER A 77 -4.36 15.68 -14.19
CA SER A 77 -3.08 15.88 -14.89
C SER A 77 -3.22 16.06 -16.40
N GLY A 78 -4.11 15.30 -17.04
CA GLY A 78 -4.43 15.45 -18.47
C GLY A 78 -5.00 16.83 -18.80
N PRO A 79 -6.20 17.17 -18.31
CA PRO A 79 -6.83 18.48 -18.55
C PRO A 79 -5.95 19.67 -18.13
N LEU A 80 -5.26 19.58 -16.99
CA LEU A 80 -4.40 20.66 -16.50
C LEU A 80 -3.25 20.96 -17.47
N ARG A 81 -2.71 19.96 -18.17
CA ARG A 81 -1.66 20.17 -19.19
C ARG A 81 -2.19 20.79 -20.47
N GLU A 82 -3.46 20.58 -20.80
CA GLU A 82 -4.10 21.19 -21.97
C GLU A 82 -4.45 22.65 -21.71
N TRP A 83 -4.87 22.99 -20.48
CA TRP A 83 -5.35 24.33 -20.14
C TRP A 83 -4.27 25.28 -19.63
N ILE A 84 -3.16 24.76 -19.10
CA ILE A 84 -2.10 25.58 -18.49
C ILE A 84 -0.88 25.60 -19.41
N PRO A 85 -0.29 26.79 -19.67
CA PRO A 85 0.97 26.90 -20.41
C PRO A 85 2.06 26.02 -19.82
N LEU A 86 2.62 25.16 -20.68
CA LEU A 86 3.72 24.27 -20.34
C LEU A 86 5.03 25.06 -20.34
N ALA A 87 5.78 24.95 -19.25
CA ALA A 87 7.18 25.36 -19.21
C ALA A 87 8.03 24.17 -19.65
N ALA A 88 8.81 24.35 -20.70
CA ALA A 88 9.84 23.40 -21.10
C ALA A 88 11.08 23.59 -20.22
N GLN A 89 11.71 22.50 -19.81
CA GLN A 89 13.05 22.56 -19.22
C GLN A 89 14.08 23.00 -20.27
N ALA A 90 15.02 23.85 -19.88
CA ALA A 90 16.20 24.15 -20.67
C ALA A 90 17.25 23.04 -20.45
N GLY A 91 17.69 22.35 -21.51
CA GLY A 91 18.70 21.29 -21.43
C GLY A 91 18.46 20.10 -22.37
N ALA A 92 19.19 18.99 -22.14
CA ALA A 92 19.15 17.78 -22.96
C ALA A 92 17.87 16.92 -22.78
N PHE A 93 17.05 17.19 -21.76
CA PHE A 93 15.83 16.45 -21.45
C PHE A 93 14.60 17.37 -21.61
N GLN A 94 13.64 16.97 -22.44
CA GLN A 94 12.42 17.75 -22.71
C GLN A 94 11.27 17.35 -21.78
N LEU A 95 11.38 17.68 -20.49
CA LEU A 95 10.22 17.60 -19.60
C LEU A 95 9.41 18.89 -19.69
N THR A 96 8.10 18.74 -19.81
CA THR A 96 7.15 19.85 -19.86
C THR A 96 6.25 19.80 -18.63
N LEU A 97 6.31 20.85 -17.83
CA LEU A 97 5.52 20.98 -16.59
C LEU A 97 4.64 22.22 -16.67
N PRO A 98 3.37 22.15 -16.25
CA PRO A 98 2.54 23.34 -16.13
C PRO A 98 3.17 24.37 -15.17
N ARG A 99 3.49 25.56 -15.67
CA ARG A 99 4.35 26.52 -14.94
C ARG A 99 3.80 26.91 -13.57
N SER A 100 2.49 27.14 -13.48
CA SER A 100 1.82 27.52 -12.23
C SER A 100 1.80 26.41 -11.18
N LEU A 101 1.94 25.15 -11.58
CA LEU A 101 1.89 24.00 -10.68
C LEU A 101 3.26 23.68 -10.06
N VAL A 102 4.36 24.20 -10.62
CA VAL A 102 5.73 24.00 -10.08
C VAL A 102 5.82 24.44 -8.62
N TRP A 103 5.31 25.64 -8.31
CA TRP A 103 5.29 26.17 -6.96
C TRP A 103 4.43 25.35 -6.00
N LEU A 104 3.31 24.83 -6.49
CA LEU A 104 2.42 23.99 -5.71
C LEU A 104 3.10 22.67 -5.32
N VAL A 105 3.79 22.03 -6.26
CA VAL A 105 4.53 20.79 -6.00
C VAL A 105 5.73 21.04 -5.06
N LEU A 106 6.46 22.14 -5.22
CA LEU A 106 7.51 22.55 -4.28
C LEU A 106 6.96 22.79 -2.87
N ALA A 107 5.81 23.47 -2.78
CA ALA A 107 5.12 23.72 -1.51
C ALA A 107 4.69 22.42 -0.81
N LEU A 108 4.15 21.45 -1.55
CA LEU A 108 3.79 20.14 -1.01
C LEU A 108 5.03 19.35 -0.55
N THR A 109 6.12 19.45 -1.32
CA THR A 109 7.41 18.85 -0.95
C THR A 109 7.94 19.46 0.35
N ALA A 110 7.95 20.79 0.46
CA ALA A 110 8.36 21.52 1.67
C ALA A 110 7.45 21.24 2.88
N LEU A 111 6.15 21.08 2.66
CA LEU A 111 5.21 20.68 3.70
C LEU A 111 5.53 19.28 4.22
N SER A 112 5.78 18.32 3.33
CA SER A 112 6.11 16.95 3.72
C SER A 112 7.43 16.86 4.50
N THR A 113 8.47 17.58 4.09
CA THR A 113 9.75 17.63 4.81
C THR A 113 9.63 18.33 6.17
N THR A 114 8.83 19.39 6.25
CA THR A 114 8.53 20.06 7.53
C THR A 114 7.81 19.12 8.51
N LEU A 115 6.81 18.38 8.03
CA LEU A 115 6.10 17.36 8.83
C LEU A 115 7.04 16.23 9.27
N ALA A 116 7.93 15.77 8.39
CA ALA A 116 8.91 14.74 8.72
C ALA A 116 9.88 15.19 9.82
N ALA A 117 10.46 16.38 9.68
CA ALA A 117 11.37 16.97 10.67
C ALA A 117 10.68 17.19 12.03
N THR A 118 9.48 17.78 12.01
CA THR A 118 8.71 18.05 13.24
C THR A 118 8.29 16.75 13.92
N GLY A 119 7.84 15.76 13.15
CA GLY A 119 7.43 14.47 13.65
C GLY A 119 8.60 13.72 14.29
N ALA A 120 9.76 13.70 13.62
CA ALA A 120 10.96 13.04 14.13
C ALA A 120 11.53 13.70 15.40
N LEU A 121 11.27 15.00 15.63
CA LEU A 121 11.86 15.76 16.73
C LEU A 121 11.54 15.22 18.13
N HIS A 122 10.39 14.56 18.31
CA HIS A 122 9.99 13.94 19.58
C HIS A 122 10.18 12.42 19.64
N THR A 123 10.79 11.83 18.62
CA THR A 123 11.07 10.39 18.59
C THR A 123 12.41 10.08 19.27
N ARG A 124 12.82 8.80 19.23
CA ARG A 124 14.14 8.36 19.68
C ARG A 124 15.26 9.19 19.04
N ALA A 125 16.31 9.43 19.81
CA ALA A 125 17.43 10.28 19.40
C ALA A 125 18.06 9.88 18.05
N TRP A 126 18.17 8.58 17.77
CA TRP A 126 18.71 8.10 16.49
C TRP A 126 17.85 8.53 15.30
N LEU A 127 16.52 8.31 15.36
CA LEU A 127 15.61 8.66 14.27
C LEU A 127 15.52 10.17 14.08
N ARG A 128 15.52 10.91 15.19
CA ARG A 128 15.58 12.37 15.19
C ARG A 128 16.77 12.89 14.40
N TRP A 129 17.97 12.39 14.69
CA TRP A 129 19.19 12.83 14.00
C TRP A 129 19.27 12.34 12.56
N VAL A 130 18.87 11.09 12.28
CA VAL A 130 18.79 10.59 10.89
C VAL A 130 17.87 11.47 10.04
N MET A 131 16.69 11.79 10.55
CA MET A 131 15.74 12.63 9.82
C MET A 131 16.21 14.08 9.68
N THR A 132 16.93 14.60 10.69
CA THR A 132 17.54 15.93 10.62
C THR A 132 18.63 16.00 9.56
N VAL A 133 19.55 15.03 9.55
CA VAL A 133 20.59 14.92 8.52
C VAL A 133 19.95 14.82 7.14
N PHE A 134 18.91 14.01 6.99
CA PHE A 134 18.19 13.86 5.74
C PHE A 134 17.56 15.17 5.24
N VAL A 135 16.85 15.91 6.10
CA VAL A 135 16.24 17.19 5.75
C VAL A 135 17.30 18.25 5.42
N ILE A 136 18.41 18.29 6.16
CA ILE A 136 19.56 19.15 5.86
C ILE A 136 20.13 18.83 4.48
N SER A 137 20.32 17.56 4.16
CA SER A 137 20.81 17.13 2.84
C SER A 137 19.89 17.61 1.71
N ILE A 138 18.57 17.52 1.89
CA ILE A 138 17.59 18.07 0.93
C ILE A 138 17.72 19.58 0.78
N MET A 139 17.79 20.31 1.90
CA MET A 139 17.88 21.76 1.89
C MET A 139 19.16 22.22 1.16
N LEU A 140 20.30 21.62 1.50
CA LEU A 140 21.58 21.89 0.85
C LEU A 140 21.51 21.55 -0.65
N PHE A 141 20.89 20.43 -1.01
CA PHE A 141 20.73 20.01 -2.41
C PHE A 141 19.92 21.02 -3.23
N ILE A 142 18.82 21.52 -2.68
CA ILE A 142 17.98 22.52 -3.34
C ILE A 142 18.76 23.80 -3.64
N ALA A 143 19.72 24.19 -2.79
CA ALA A 143 20.54 25.38 -2.96
C ALA A 143 21.79 25.20 -3.85
N VAL A 144 22.08 23.98 -4.31
CA VAL A 144 23.24 23.70 -5.20
C VAL A 144 23.24 24.54 -6.49
N PRO A 145 22.10 24.78 -7.18
CA PRO A 145 22.08 25.54 -8.43
C PRO A 145 22.56 26.99 -8.33
N ASP A 146 22.59 27.59 -7.13
CA ASP A 146 23.11 28.93 -6.92
C ASP A 146 24.65 28.94 -7.08
N GLN A 147 25.12 29.34 -8.26
CA GLN A 147 26.54 29.42 -8.63
C GLN A 147 27.01 30.89 -8.79
N GLU A 148 26.26 31.83 -8.23
CA GLU A 148 26.61 33.26 -8.26
C GLU A 148 27.91 33.55 -7.50
N LEU A 149 28.55 34.67 -7.85
CA LEU A 149 29.76 35.15 -7.14
C LEU A 149 29.52 35.32 -5.63
N ILE A 150 28.32 35.76 -5.27
CA ILE A 150 27.84 35.82 -3.88
C ILE A 150 26.64 34.86 -3.78
N PRO A 151 26.85 33.61 -3.31
CA PRO A 151 25.79 32.61 -3.31
C PRO A 151 24.86 32.79 -2.11
N VAL A 152 23.98 33.80 -2.19
CA VAL A 152 23.06 34.20 -1.12
C VAL A 152 22.18 33.02 -0.69
N ALA A 153 21.69 32.22 -1.64
CA ALA A 153 20.83 31.10 -1.34
C ALA A 153 21.58 30.02 -0.55
N ARG A 154 22.84 29.74 -0.90
CA ARG A 154 23.68 28.79 -0.14
C ARG A 154 23.97 29.29 1.27
N ILE A 155 24.30 30.56 1.44
CA ILE A 155 24.60 31.15 2.76
C ILE A 155 23.38 31.03 3.68
N ILE A 156 22.20 31.43 3.18
CA ILE A 156 20.95 31.36 3.96
C ILE A 156 20.60 29.90 4.26
N THR A 157 20.78 28.99 3.31
CA THR A 157 20.55 27.56 3.52
C THR A 157 21.48 26.99 4.60
N ILE A 158 22.77 27.31 4.57
CA ILE A 158 23.73 26.88 5.61
C ILE A 158 23.31 27.41 6.98
N ALA A 159 22.95 28.70 7.06
CA ALA A 159 22.49 29.30 8.32
C ALA A 159 21.22 28.61 8.85
N ALA A 160 20.27 28.30 7.98
CA ALA A 160 19.05 27.56 8.34
C ALA A 160 19.35 26.12 8.77
N CYS A 161 20.28 25.42 8.11
CA CYS A 161 20.72 24.09 8.50
C CYS A 161 21.37 24.10 9.89
N ILE A 162 22.24 25.07 10.19
CA ILE A 162 22.82 25.25 11.53
C ILE A 162 21.70 25.53 12.54
N GLY A 163 20.76 26.43 12.19
CA GLY A 163 19.58 26.72 13.00
C GLY A 163 18.76 25.46 13.32
N LEU A 164 18.54 24.58 12.33
CA LEU A 164 17.84 23.32 12.49
C LEU A 164 18.58 22.34 13.41
N ILE A 165 19.92 22.22 13.26
CA ILE A 165 20.74 21.39 14.16
C ILE A 165 20.64 21.87 15.60
N VAL A 166 20.81 23.18 15.82
CA VAL A 166 20.72 23.79 17.16
C VAL A 166 19.32 23.58 17.73
N TYR A 167 18.28 23.80 16.92
CA TYR A 167 16.90 23.59 17.33
C TYR A 167 16.64 22.14 17.75
N VAL A 168 17.11 21.19 16.95
CA VAL A 168 16.97 19.75 17.22
C VAL A 168 17.74 19.34 18.47
N ALA A 169 18.95 19.87 18.68
CA ALA A 169 19.76 19.61 19.86
C ALA A 169 19.10 20.15 21.13
N VAL A 170 18.58 21.38 21.09
CA VAL A 170 17.97 22.04 22.24
C VAL A 170 16.63 21.41 22.55
N ARG A 171 15.72 21.29 21.57
CA ARG A 171 14.31 20.94 21.79
C ARG A 171 14.06 19.43 21.70
N GLY A 172 14.95 18.67 21.06
CA GLY A 172 14.73 17.26 20.76
C GLY A 172 14.33 16.42 21.97
N GLY A 173 13.30 15.59 21.82
CA GLY A 173 12.82 14.66 22.86
C GLY A 173 11.99 15.31 23.97
N ARG A 174 11.78 16.64 23.94
CA ARG A 174 10.80 17.31 24.83
C ARG A 174 9.37 17.05 24.34
N GLY A 175 8.35 17.38 25.14
CA GLY A 175 6.94 17.22 24.77
C GLY A 175 6.51 18.06 23.57
N TYR A 176 5.40 17.67 22.94
CA TYR A 176 4.82 18.33 21.76
C TYR A 176 4.33 19.74 22.03
N ARG A 177 4.74 20.70 21.18
CA ARG A 177 4.16 22.05 21.10
C ARG A 177 3.93 22.44 19.64
N TRP A 178 2.86 23.18 19.38
CA TRP A 178 2.43 23.54 18.02
C TRP A 178 3.42 24.47 17.30
N TRP A 179 4.07 25.38 18.03
CA TRP A 179 4.99 26.37 17.46
C TRP A 179 6.27 25.72 16.92
N ASP A 180 6.54 24.47 17.29
CA ASP A 180 7.70 23.77 16.78
C ASP A 180 7.58 23.43 15.30
N PHE A 181 6.36 23.16 14.83
CA PHE A 181 6.09 23.05 13.41
C PHE A 181 6.38 24.38 12.71
N VAL A 182 5.97 25.51 13.30
CA VAL A 182 6.16 26.84 12.71
C VAL A 182 7.64 27.19 12.63
N ALA A 183 8.42 26.90 13.67
CA ALA A 183 9.87 27.13 13.70
C ALA A 183 10.59 26.31 12.64
N ILE A 184 10.28 25.02 12.53
CA ILE A 184 10.85 24.14 11.51
C ILE A 184 10.39 24.56 10.11
N ALA A 185 9.11 24.93 9.94
CA ALA A 185 8.58 25.43 8.68
C ALA A 185 9.35 26.68 8.22
N ALA A 186 9.61 27.64 9.11
CA ALA A 186 10.41 28.81 8.78
C ALA A 186 11.83 28.44 8.33
N LEU A 187 12.46 27.47 9.00
CA LEU A 187 13.80 26.99 8.66
C LEU A 187 13.84 26.23 7.32
N VAL A 188 12.78 25.53 6.94
CA VAL A 188 12.71 24.76 5.68
C VAL A 188 12.26 25.63 4.50
N TRP A 189 11.19 26.41 4.70
CA TRP A 189 10.60 27.24 3.64
C TRP A 189 11.43 28.49 3.33
N GLY A 190 12.08 29.09 4.33
CA GLY A 190 12.90 30.30 4.13
C GLY A 190 13.98 30.10 3.05
N PRO A 191 14.87 29.10 3.20
CA PRO A 191 15.85 28.76 2.18
C PRO A 191 15.24 28.44 0.82
N LEU A 192 14.14 27.67 0.77
CA LEU A 192 13.46 27.36 -0.48
C LEU A 192 12.99 28.63 -1.22
N ILE A 193 12.37 29.57 -0.50
CA ILE A 193 11.89 30.84 -1.06
C ILE A 193 13.05 31.69 -1.55
N VAL A 194 14.14 31.78 -0.79
CA VAL A 194 15.34 32.53 -1.18
C VAL A 194 15.96 31.91 -2.43
N THR A 195 16.20 30.61 -2.44
CA THR A 195 16.75 29.88 -3.58
C THR A 195 15.90 30.11 -4.83
N ALA A 196 14.58 29.97 -4.71
CA ALA A 196 13.67 30.19 -5.83
C ALA A 196 13.65 31.65 -6.31
N SER A 197 13.83 32.62 -5.39
CA SER A 197 13.96 34.03 -5.74
C SER A 197 15.25 34.32 -6.52
N VAL A 198 16.38 33.77 -6.08
CA VAL A 198 17.69 33.88 -6.76
C VAL A 198 17.64 33.25 -8.15
N LEU A 199 17.11 32.04 -8.27
CA LEU A 199 16.93 31.40 -9.57
C LEU A 199 16.00 32.21 -10.47
N THR A 200 14.95 32.82 -9.93
CA THR A 200 14.04 33.68 -10.71
C THR A 200 14.71 34.97 -11.18
N SER A 201 15.65 35.56 -10.41
CA SER A 201 16.42 36.71 -10.90
C SER A 201 17.36 36.32 -12.04
N VAL A 202 18.06 35.19 -11.92
CA VAL A 202 18.93 34.66 -12.98
C VAL A 202 18.11 34.32 -14.24
N ASN A 203 16.92 33.74 -14.07
CA ASN A 203 15.99 33.43 -15.15
C ASN A 203 15.63 34.66 -16.00
N ARG A 204 15.42 35.81 -15.37
CA ARG A 204 15.06 37.06 -16.07
C ARG A 204 16.19 37.57 -16.95
N GLU A 205 17.43 37.34 -16.56
CA GLU A 205 18.61 37.78 -17.30
C GLU A 205 18.98 36.80 -18.42
N ALA A 206 18.88 35.49 -18.15
CA ALA A 206 19.23 34.43 -19.10
C ALA A 206 18.12 34.07 -20.11
N GLY A 207 16.87 34.45 -19.85
CA GLY A 207 15.72 34.13 -20.69
C GLY A 207 15.18 32.68 -20.57
N PHE A 208 15.71 31.89 -19.62
CA PHE A 208 15.30 30.51 -19.34
C PHE A 208 14.63 30.39 -17.97
N ASP A 209 13.77 29.38 -17.76
CA ASP A 209 13.16 29.11 -16.44
C ASP A 209 13.82 27.88 -15.79
N PHE A 210 14.68 28.10 -14.79
CA PHE A 210 15.37 27.05 -14.04
C PHE A 210 14.51 26.42 -12.91
N MET A 211 13.33 26.94 -12.60
CA MET A 211 12.48 26.37 -11.53
C MET A 211 11.94 24.97 -11.85
N PRO A 212 11.40 24.70 -13.06
CA PRO A 212 11.04 23.34 -13.47
C PRO A 212 12.22 22.36 -13.41
N LEU A 213 13.43 22.82 -13.73
CA LEU A 213 14.65 22.00 -13.67
C LEU A 213 14.99 21.65 -12.22
N MET A 214 15.00 22.63 -11.31
CA MET A 214 15.25 22.39 -9.88
C MET A 214 14.21 21.43 -9.28
N LEU A 215 12.93 21.63 -9.58
CA LEU A 215 11.86 20.74 -9.13
C LEU A 215 12.09 19.31 -9.64
N SER A 216 12.40 19.16 -10.92
CA SER A 216 12.64 17.86 -11.54
C SER A 216 13.85 17.15 -10.98
N LEU A 217 14.97 17.84 -10.78
CA LEU A 217 16.15 17.27 -10.14
C LEU A 217 15.84 16.84 -8.70
N THR A 218 15.08 17.66 -7.97
CA THR A 218 14.66 17.37 -6.59
C THR A 218 13.77 16.15 -6.53
N LEU A 219 12.71 16.07 -7.33
CA LEU A 219 11.77 14.96 -7.28
C LEU A 219 12.24 13.70 -8.00
N SER A 220 13.10 13.80 -9.02
CA SER A 220 13.76 12.63 -9.61
C SER A 220 14.72 11.99 -8.60
N THR A 221 15.44 12.80 -7.81
CA THR A 221 16.37 12.28 -6.79
C THR A 221 15.60 11.77 -5.57
N LEU A 222 14.73 12.59 -5.00
CA LEU A 222 14.01 12.27 -3.76
C LEU A 222 12.83 11.32 -3.98
N GLY A 223 12.28 11.26 -5.19
CA GLY A 223 11.13 10.41 -5.53
C GLY A 223 11.37 8.92 -5.26
N GLN A 224 12.65 8.50 -5.25
CA GLN A 224 13.06 7.16 -4.85
C GLN A 224 12.68 6.80 -3.40
N LEU A 225 12.42 7.80 -2.54
CA LEU A 225 11.94 7.57 -1.17
C LEU A 225 10.45 7.26 -1.11
N ALA A 226 9.71 7.52 -2.19
CA ALA A 226 8.32 7.09 -2.33
C ALA A 226 8.21 5.61 -2.73
N VAL A 227 9.31 4.95 -3.11
CA VAL A 227 9.33 3.54 -3.56
C VAL A 227 8.66 2.61 -2.54
N PRO A 228 8.97 2.63 -1.23
CA PRO A 228 8.29 1.75 -0.28
C PRO A 228 6.78 1.97 -0.21
N ALA A 229 6.32 3.21 -0.33
CA ALA A 229 4.89 3.54 -0.34
C ALA A 229 4.22 3.04 -1.63
N ALA A 230 4.88 3.18 -2.78
CA ALA A 230 4.40 2.65 -4.07
C ALA A 230 4.31 1.13 -4.06
N LEU A 231 5.36 0.46 -3.58
CA LEU A 231 5.40 -0.99 -3.37
C LEU A 231 4.26 -1.46 -2.44
N ALA A 232 4.03 -0.77 -1.33
CA ALA A 232 2.93 -1.09 -0.41
C ALA A 232 1.55 -0.83 -1.03
N SER A 233 1.42 0.19 -1.87
CA SER A 233 0.16 0.53 -2.55
C SER A 233 -0.32 -0.59 -3.47
N GLY A 234 0.58 -1.37 -4.07
CA GLY A 234 0.23 -2.56 -4.87
C GLY A 234 -0.50 -3.65 -4.07
N ALA A 235 -0.21 -3.78 -2.77
CA ALA A 235 -0.87 -4.76 -1.90
C ALA A 235 -2.34 -4.40 -1.58
N ALA A 236 -2.68 -3.11 -1.62
CA ALA A 236 -4.01 -2.60 -1.28
C ALA A 236 -5.10 -3.21 -2.18
N VAL A 237 -4.81 -3.33 -3.47
CA VAL A 237 -5.72 -3.91 -4.48
C VAL A 237 -6.11 -5.34 -4.09
N ALA A 238 -5.10 -6.16 -3.77
CA ALA A 238 -5.32 -7.53 -3.32
C ALA A 238 -6.12 -7.59 -2.02
N SER A 239 -5.82 -6.71 -1.05
CA SER A 239 -6.56 -6.65 0.22
C SER A 239 -8.06 -6.38 0.02
N VAL A 240 -8.39 -5.43 -0.86
CA VAL A 240 -9.78 -5.12 -1.23
C VAL A 240 -10.44 -6.30 -1.94
N THR A 241 -9.74 -6.93 -2.89
CA THR A 241 -10.24 -8.11 -3.62
C THR A 241 -10.55 -9.28 -2.68
N VAL A 242 -9.63 -9.64 -1.79
CA VAL A 242 -9.83 -10.72 -0.81
C VAL A 242 -10.98 -10.38 0.14
N SER A 243 -11.01 -9.16 0.69
CA SER A 243 -12.05 -8.72 1.62
C SER A 243 -13.43 -8.70 0.97
N SER A 244 -13.51 -8.24 -0.29
CA SER A 244 -14.75 -8.19 -1.07
C SER A 244 -15.30 -9.59 -1.32
N ALA A 245 -14.45 -10.55 -1.72
CA ALA A 245 -14.86 -11.93 -1.95
C ALA A 245 -15.39 -12.60 -0.67
N LEU A 246 -14.69 -12.41 0.45
CA LEU A 246 -15.06 -12.95 1.77
C LEU A 246 -16.43 -12.43 2.21
N TRP A 247 -16.61 -11.11 2.18
CA TRP A 247 -17.85 -10.49 2.64
C TRP A 247 -19.01 -10.73 1.69
N ALA A 248 -18.80 -10.73 0.38
CA ALA A 248 -19.85 -11.05 -0.59
C ALA A 248 -20.48 -12.43 -0.30
N ALA A 249 -19.65 -13.47 -0.14
CA ALA A 249 -20.16 -14.81 0.14
C ALA A 249 -20.87 -14.91 1.51
N LYS A 250 -20.28 -14.31 2.57
CA LYS A 250 -20.88 -14.29 3.91
C LYS A 250 -22.21 -13.53 3.94
N ILE A 251 -22.33 -12.42 3.22
CA ILE A 251 -23.56 -11.62 3.12
C ILE A 251 -24.65 -12.36 2.36
N VAL A 252 -24.31 -13.01 1.23
CA VAL A 252 -25.28 -13.84 0.49
C VAL A 252 -25.88 -14.90 1.42
N ARG A 253 -25.06 -15.57 2.23
CA ARG A 253 -25.53 -16.57 3.18
C ARG A 253 -26.36 -15.99 4.33
N SER A 254 -25.84 -14.95 4.98
CA SER A 254 -26.43 -14.40 6.23
C SER A 254 -27.67 -13.55 5.98
N VAL A 255 -27.74 -12.82 4.86
CA VAL A 255 -28.81 -11.86 4.58
C VAL A 255 -29.87 -12.44 3.65
N ILE A 256 -29.46 -13.13 2.57
CA ILE A 256 -30.38 -13.66 1.55
C ILE A 256 -30.81 -15.09 1.88
N GLY A 257 -29.89 -15.89 2.41
CA GLY A 257 -30.16 -17.22 2.94
C GLY A 257 -29.32 -18.33 2.28
N PRO A 258 -29.36 -19.55 2.84
CA PRO A 258 -28.50 -20.66 2.40
C PRO A 258 -28.79 -21.11 0.96
N VAL A 259 -30.04 -21.01 0.49
CA VAL A 259 -30.39 -21.38 -0.90
C VAL A 259 -29.75 -20.42 -1.91
N ALA A 260 -29.67 -19.13 -1.58
CA ALA A 260 -29.06 -18.13 -2.44
C ALA A 260 -27.56 -18.39 -2.66
N VAL A 261 -26.86 -18.96 -1.67
CA VAL A 261 -25.45 -19.37 -1.81
C VAL A 261 -25.29 -20.36 -2.96
N PHE A 262 -26.17 -21.35 -3.08
CA PHE A 262 -26.11 -22.34 -4.16
C PHE A 262 -26.42 -21.73 -5.53
N ILE A 263 -27.39 -20.81 -5.60
CA ILE A 263 -27.74 -20.11 -6.86
C ILE A 263 -26.56 -19.25 -7.32
N VAL A 264 -26.02 -18.42 -6.43
CA VAL A 264 -24.87 -17.55 -6.72
C VAL A 264 -23.64 -18.39 -7.05
N LEU A 265 -23.39 -19.47 -6.32
CA LEU A 265 -22.32 -20.42 -6.62
C LEU A 265 -22.48 -21.03 -8.01
N GLY A 266 -23.69 -21.43 -8.40
CA GLY A 266 -23.98 -21.96 -9.74
C GLY A 266 -23.69 -20.93 -10.83
N LEU A 267 -24.13 -19.68 -10.65
CA LEU A 267 -23.87 -18.58 -11.58
C LEU A 267 -22.37 -18.26 -11.71
N VAL A 268 -21.68 -18.12 -10.58
CA VAL A 268 -20.23 -17.83 -10.55
C VAL A 268 -19.43 -19.00 -11.11
N ALA A 269 -19.81 -20.24 -10.82
CA ALA A 269 -19.16 -21.42 -11.37
C ALA A 269 -19.36 -21.51 -12.89
N ALA A 270 -20.57 -21.23 -13.40
CA ALA A 270 -20.83 -21.20 -14.84
C ALA A 270 -20.00 -20.12 -15.54
N TRP A 271 -19.98 -18.91 -14.96
CA TRP A 271 -19.16 -17.81 -15.48
C TRP A 271 -17.67 -18.15 -15.49
N ARG A 272 -17.11 -18.64 -14.37
CA ARG A 272 -15.69 -19.01 -14.31
C ARG A 272 -15.34 -20.21 -15.17
N THR A 273 -16.27 -21.15 -15.38
CA THR A 273 -16.05 -22.25 -16.34
C THR A 273 -15.94 -21.70 -17.76
N PHE A 274 -16.79 -20.72 -18.12
CA PHE A 274 -16.72 -20.04 -19.41
C PHE A 274 -15.39 -19.26 -19.57
N ASP A 275 -15.00 -18.46 -18.58
CA ASP A 275 -13.75 -17.70 -18.61
C ASP A 275 -12.53 -18.63 -18.79
N VAL A 276 -12.47 -19.72 -18.01
CA VAL A 276 -11.38 -20.71 -18.11
C VAL A 276 -11.42 -21.42 -19.46
N ALA A 277 -12.59 -21.74 -20.01
CA ALA A 277 -12.71 -22.42 -21.30
C ALA A 277 -12.26 -21.52 -22.47
N VAL A 278 -12.59 -20.23 -22.42
CA VAL A 278 -12.14 -19.24 -23.41
C VAL A 278 -10.63 -19.00 -23.26
N GLY A 279 -10.15 -18.74 -22.04
CA GLY A 279 -8.73 -18.49 -21.78
C GLY A 279 -7.82 -19.71 -21.95
N ALA A 280 -8.35 -20.92 -21.88
CA ALA A 280 -7.57 -22.15 -22.11
C ALA A 280 -7.01 -22.25 -23.54
N GLY A 281 -7.68 -21.65 -24.52
CA GLY A 281 -7.17 -21.58 -25.90
C GLY A 281 -5.87 -20.78 -25.98
N ASP A 282 -5.85 -19.62 -25.34
CA ASP A 282 -4.68 -18.73 -25.32
C ASP A 282 -3.55 -19.31 -24.47
N LEU A 283 -3.89 -19.96 -23.34
CA LEU A 283 -2.92 -20.61 -22.45
C LEU A 283 -2.12 -21.74 -23.12
N VAL A 284 -2.75 -22.52 -23.99
CA VAL A 284 -2.10 -23.66 -24.67
C VAL A 284 -1.34 -23.21 -25.92
N ALA A 285 -1.73 -22.08 -26.51
CA ALA A 285 -1.08 -21.52 -27.68
C ALA A 285 0.29 -20.89 -27.36
N ASP A 286 0.50 -20.46 -26.12
CA ASP A 286 1.70 -19.74 -25.69
C ASP A 286 2.50 -20.48 -24.60
N ALA A 287 3.76 -20.79 -24.90
CA ALA A 287 4.67 -21.46 -23.98
C ALA A 287 4.99 -20.61 -22.74
N GLU A 288 4.96 -19.28 -22.87
CA GLU A 288 5.17 -18.36 -21.75
C GLU A 288 4.00 -18.41 -20.76
N SER A 289 2.77 -18.47 -21.27
CA SER A 289 1.55 -18.66 -20.47
C SER A 289 1.52 -20.00 -19.71
N LEU A 290 1.92 -21.11 -20.34
CA LEU A 290 2.06 -22.40 -19.64
C LEU A 290 3.11 -22.36 -18.53
N ARG A 291 4.23 -21.66 -18.78
CA ARG A 291 5.28 -21.47 -17.78
C ARG A 291 4.77 -20.65 -16.60
N ALA A 292 4.08 -19.54 -16.85
CA ALA A 292 3.48 -18.70 -15.81
C ALA A 292 2.50 -19.51 -14.93
N LEU A 293 1.68 -20.38 -15.53
CA LEU A 293 0.83 -21.34 -14.80
C LEU A 293 1.64 -22.31 -13.93
N GLY A 294 2.71 -22.88 -14.47
CA GLY A 294 3.60 -23.78 -13.72
C GLY A 294 4.25 -23.10 -12.51
N VAL A 295 4.68 -21.85 -12.68
CA VAL A 295 5.25 -21.03 -11.61
C VAL A 295 4.19 -20.63 -10.58
N ALA A 296 2.98 -20.25 -10.99
CA ALA A 296 1.88 -19.97 -10.07
C ALA A 296 1.50 -21.22 -9.24
N ALA A 297 1.52 -22.41 -9.85
CA ALA A 297 1.33 -23.68 -9.13
C ALA A 297 2.47 -23.97 -8.15
N LEU A 298 3.72 -23.71 -8.54
CA LEU A 298 4.87 -23.79 -7.65
C LEU A 298 4.73 -22.84 -6.45
N LEU A 299 4.31 -21.59 -6.69
CA LEU A 299 4.04 -20.61 -5.64
C LEU A 299 3.00 -21.12 -4.64
N LEU A 300 1.84 -21.59 -5.12
CA LEU A 300 0.80 -22.18 -4.25
C LEU A 300 1.32 -23.38 -3.47
N ALA A 301 2.08 -24.27 -4.11
CA ALA A 301 2.64 -25.45 -3.48
C ALA A 301 3.65 -25.09 -2.38
N LEU A 302 4.54 -24.12 -2.62
CA LEU A 302 5.52 -23.66 -1.63
C LEU A 302 4.85 -22.93 -0.46
N ILE A 303 3.82 -22.10 -0.71
CA ILE A 303 3.04 -21.47 0.35
C ILE A 303 2.36 -22.56 1.20
N ALA A 304 1.68 -23.52 0.58
CA ALA A 304 1.03 -24.62 1.28
C ALA A 304 2.04 -25.46 2.11
N ALA A 305 3.20 -25.79 1.54
CA ALA A 305 4.27 -26.52 2.22
C ALA A 305 4.82 -25.73 3.42
N SER A 306 5.02 -24.42 3.27
CA SER A 306 5.44 -23.55 4.37
C SER A 306 4.44 -23.58 5.53
N TRP A 307 3.14 -23.60 5.23
CA TRP A 307 2.11 -23.67 6.25
C TRP A 307 2.05 -25.02 6.94
N VAL A 308 2.28 -26.12 6.22
CA VAL A 308 2.43 -27.45 6.84
C VAL A 308 3.61 -27.43 7.81
N ALA A 309 4.77 -26.90 7.40
CA ALA A 309 5.94 -26.77 8.28
C ALA A 309 5.65 -25.89 9.51
N LEU A 310 4.95 -24.76 9.34
CA LEU A 310 4.55 -23.88 10.44
C LEU A 310 3.57 -24.54 11.41
N ARG A 311 2.75 -25.50 10.96
CA ARG A 311 1.84 -26.27 11.84
C ARG A 311 2.58 -27.32 12.65
N VAL A 312 3.56 -28.01 12.05
CA VAL A 312 4.39 -29.00 12.76
C VAL A 312 5.14 -28.36 13.92
N VAL A 313 5.57 -27.12 13.74
CA VAL A 313 6.34 -26.37 14.74
C VAL A 313 5.46 -25.70 15.82
N ARG A 314 4.14 -25.65 15.61
CA ARG A 314 3.20 -24.93 16.49
C ARG A 314 2.77 -25.78 17.67
N ARG A 315 2.72 -25.19 18.86
CA ARG A 315 2.22 -25.84 20.09
C ARG A 315 0.70 -25.88 20.20
N ASP A 316 0.00 -24.99 19.49
CA ASP A 316 -1.46 -24.80 19.59
C ASP A 316 -2.16 -25.07 18.24
N ARG A 317 -3.42 -25.54 18.26
CA ARG A 317 -4.16 -26.09 17.10
C ARG A 317 -5.06 -25.06 16.36
N GLY A 318 -5.02 -23.78 16.73
CA GLY A 318 -5.81 -22.73 16.07
C GLY A 318 -5.42 -22.50 14.60
N GLY A 319 -6.44 -22.31 13.74
CA GLY A 319 -6.29 -22.04 12.30
C GLY A 319 -6.04 -20.57 11.98
N ALA A 320 -5.47 -20.31 10.79
CA ALA A 320 -5.33 -18.95 10.25
C ALA A 320 -6.63 -18.47 9.61
N THR A 321 -6.86 -17.16 9.63
CA THR A 321 -8.08 -16.50 9.13
C THR A 321 -7.74 -15.56 7.97
N ALA A 322 -8.51 -15.60 6.89
CA ALA A 322 -8.24 -14.81 5.69
C ALA A 322 -8.44 -13.30 5.95
N GLN A 323 -9.46 -12.94 6.74
CA GLN A 323 -9.73 -11.55 7.09
C GLN A 323 -8.57 -10.91 7.86
N ALA A 324 -8.05 -11.58 8.89
CA ALA A 324 -6.91 -11.02 9.65
C ALA A 324 -5.58 -11.01 8.86
N MET A 325 -5.49 -11.72 7.72
CA MET A 325 -4.38 -11.53 6.77
C MET A 325 -4.54 -10.23 5.99
N ALA A 326 -5.75 -9.99 5.43
CA ALA A 326 -6.07 -8.76 4.72
C ALA A 326 -5.92 -7.51 5.61
N ASP A 327 -6.33 -7.59 6.88
CA ASP A 327 -6.17 -6.48 7.84
C ASP A 327 -4.70 -6.16 8.18
N ARG A 328 -3.77 -7.11 7.98
CA ARG A 328 -2.35 -6.98 8.37
C ARG A 328 -1.41 -6.75 7.19
N ILE A 329 -1.87 -6.98 5.96
CA ILE A 329 -1.01 -6.90 4.77
C ILE A 329 -0.50 -5.48 4.55
N ASP A 330 -1.33 -4.45 4.70
CA ASP A 330 -0.94 -3.06 4.41
C ASP A 330 0.25 -2.62 5.28
N GLY A 331 0.18 -2.94 6.58
CA GLY A 331 1.27 -2.65 7.52
C GLY A 331 2.51 -3.51 7.28
N LEU A 332 2.33 -4.79 6.95
CA LEU A 332 3.45 -5.68 6.63
C LEU A 332 4.16 -5.25 5.34
N ALA A 333 3.41 -4.96 4.27
CA ALA A 333 3.91 -4.57 2.97
C ALA A 333 4.75 -3.30 3.08
N LEU A 334 4.27 -2.26 3.78
CA LEU A 334 5.05 -1.03 3.98
C LEU A 334 6.36 -1.28 4.74
N ILE A 335 6.32 -2.06 5.83
CA ILE A 335 7.52 -2.37 6.62
C ILE A 335 8.51 -3.17 5.78
N VAL A 336 8.05 -4.23 5.14
CA VAL A 336 8.91 -5.09 4.31
C VAL A 336 9.48 -4.29 3.16
N ALA A 337 8.66 -3.55 2.42
CA ALA A 337 9.10 -2.69 1.33
C ALA A 337 10.16 -1.69 1.80
N ALA A 338 10.00 -1.06 2.96
CA ALA A 338 10.98 -0.13 3.50
C ALA A 338 12.32 -0.81 3.84
N PHE A 339 12.30 -2.03 4.36
CA PHE A 339 13.51 -2.79 4.70
C PHE A 339 14.19 -3.42 3.49
N THR A 340 13.44 -3.82 2.47
CA THR A 340 13.97 -4.50 1.28
C THR A 340 14.32 -3.55 0.14
N THR A 341 14.05 -2.25 0.30
CA THR A 341 14.35 -1.23 -0.71
C THR A 341 15.65 -0.52 -0.35
N THR A 342 16.68 -0.71 -1.18
CA THR A 342 17.99 -0.06 -0.97
C THR A 342 17.93 1.45 -1.19
N SER A 343 16.95 1.94 -1.95
CA SER A 343 16.75 3.37 -2.24
C SER A 343 16.60 4.24 -0.99
N VAL A 344 16.03 3.71 0.10
CA VAL A 344 15.92 4.45 1.38
C VAL A 344 17.29 4.89 1.91
N VAL A 345 18.34 4.11 1.62
CA VAL A 345 19.73 4.42 1.99
C VAL A 345 20.50 5.05 0.83
N ALA A 346 20.31 4.55 -0.39
CA ALA A 346 21.04 5.03 -1.56
C ALA A 346 20.70 6.49 -1.90
N THR A 347 19.45 6.91 -1.76
CA THR A 347 19.03 8.28 -2.07
C THR A 347 19.70 9.32 -1.17
N PRO A 348 19.70 9.21 0.18
CA PRO A 348 20.48 10.13 1.02
C PRO A 348 21.97 10.15 0.68
N VAL A 349 22.58 9.00 0.36
CA VAL A 349 24.00 8.91 -0.03
C VAL A 349 24.24 9.63 -1.36
N LEU A 350 23.35 9.46 -2.35
CA LEU A 350 23.43 10.16 -3.63
C LEU A 350 23.31 11.67 -3.44
N VAL A 351 22.34 12.13 -2.63
CA VAL A 351 22.14 13.54 -2.31
C VAL A 351 23.39 14.13 -1.65
N LEU A 352 24.02 13.42 -0.71
CA LEU A 352 25.28 13.84 -0.09
C LEU A 352 26.42 13.97 -1.11
N GLY A 353 26.50 13.07 -2.09
CA GLY A 353 27.46 13.17 -3.19
C GLY A 353 27.25 14.41 -4.06
N GLN A 354 26.00 14.70 -4.42
CA GLN A 354 25.63 15.88 -5.21
C GLN A 354 25.88 17.19 -4.44
N VAL A 355 25.53 17.23 -3.15
CA VAL A 355 25.82 18.37 -2.27
C VAL A 355 27.34 18.57 -2.15
N SER A 356 28.11 17.49 -1.98
CA SER A 356 29.57 17.58 -1.88
C SER A 356 30.18 18.21 -3.15
N LEU A 357 29.74 17.81 -4.35
CA LEU A 357 30.16 18.44 -5.60
C LEU A 357 29.74 19.90 -5.66
N GLY A 358 28.47 20.18 -5.37
CA GLY A 358 27.90 21.53 -5.47
C GLY A 358 28.60 22.55 -4.58
N TYR A 359 29.04 22.13 -3.39
CA TYR A 359 29.73 22.97 -2.43
C TYR A 359 31.27 22.94 -2.54
N GLY A 360 31.82 22.35 -3.60
CA GLY A 360 33.24 22.43 -3.93
C GLY A 360 34.15 21.45 -3.17
N ALA A 361 33.61 20.35 -2.64
CA ALA A 361 34.44 19.28 -2.08
C ALA A 361 35.32 18.62 -3.17
N PRO A 362 36.42 17.95 -2.78
CA PRO A 362 37.25 17.20 -3.73
C PRO A 362 36.42 16.20 -4.54
N LYS A 363 36.73 16.07 -5.83
CA LYS A 363 35.96 15.21 -6.76
C LYS A 363 35.94 13.76 -6.30
N GLU A 364 36.99 13.31 -5.62
CA GLU A 364 37.15 11.96 -5.07
C GLU A 364 36.11 11.65 -3.97
N VAL A 365 35.80 12.63 -3.13
CA VAL A 365 34.82 12.47 -2.04
C VAL A 365 33.41 12.33 -2.63
N ALA A 366 33.09 13.20 -3.57
CA ALA A 366 31.82 13.16 -4.27
C ALA A 366 31.63 11.90 -5.12
N SER A 367 32.65 11.51 -5.89
CA SER A 367 32.59 10.32 -6.73
C SER A 367 32.44 9.06 -5.90
N PHE A 368 33.03 9.01 -4.70
CA PHE A 368 32.81 7.93 -3.74
C PHE A 368 31.33 7.80 -3.35
N PHE A 369 30.67 8.90 -2.96
CA PHE A 369 29.25 8.86 -2.59
C PHE A 369 28.35 8.48 -3.77
N VAL A 370 28.58 9.06 -4.95
CA VAL A 370 27.81 8.73 -6.16
C VAL A 370 28.02 7.26 -6.55
N ALA A 371 29.25 6.75 -6.48
CA ALA A 371 29.56 5.34 -6.76
C ALA A 371 28.94 4.41 -5.73
N ALA A 372 28.96 4.76 -4.44
CA ALA A 372 28.34 3.97 -3.37
C ALA A 372 26.81 3.90 -3.54
N ALA A 373 26.17 5.02 -3.87
CA ALA A 373 24.75 5.04 -4.19
C ALA A 373 24.44 4.22 -5.44
N GLY A 374 25.21 4.40 -6.52
CA GLY A 374 25.05 3.66 -7.77
C GLY A 374 25.20 2.15 -7.58
N TRP A 375 26.17 1.72 -6.77
CA TRP A 375 26.36 0.31 -6.39
C TRP A 375 25.14 -0.24 -5.62
N ALA A 376 24.63 0.52 -4.65
CA ALA A 376 23.46 0.13 -3.86
C ALA A 376 22.16 0.04 -4.68
N THR A 377 22.07 0.76 -5.79
CA THR A 377 20.92 0.72 -6.73
C THR A 377 21.12 -0.25 -7.90
N THR A 378 22.22 -1.00 -7.95
CA THR A 378 22.36 -2.06 -8.98
C THR A 378 21.31 -3.14 -8.78
N SER A 379 20.75 -3.66 -9.88
CA SER A 379 19.73 -4.72 -9.83
C SER A 379 20.16 -5.90 -8.98
N THR A 380 21.41 -6.36 -9.12
CA THR A 380 21.97 -7.46 -8.33
C THR A 380 21.92 -7.17 -6.83
N VAL A 381 22.42 -6.01 -6.37
CA VAL A 381 22.41 -5.67 -4.94
C VAL A 381 20.98 -5.52 -4.42
N MET A 382 20.10 -4.88 -5.19
CA MET A 382 18.67 -4.75 -4.83
C MET A 382 18.01 -6.11 -4.61
N PHE A 383 18.21 -7.06 -5.54
CA PHE A 383 17.60 -8.38 -5.43
C PHE A 383 18.28 -9.26 -4.38
N ILE A 384 19.58 -9.10 -4.09
CA ILE A 384 20.23 -9.74 -2.93
C ILE A 384 19.60 -9.25 -1.62
N VAL A 385 19.42 -7.94 -1.45
CA VAL A 385 18.79 -7.37 -0.26
C VAL A 385 17.34 -7.86 -0.11
N ARG A 386 16.59 -7.93 -1.21
CA ARG A 386 15.23 -8.52 -1.23
C ARG A 386 15.23 -10.00 -0.88
N ALA A 387 16.18 -10.80 -1.39
CA ALA A 387 16.34 -12.22 -1.04
C ALA A 387 16.63 -12.41 0.46
N VAL A 388 17.54 -11.61 1.01
CA VAL A 388 17.84 -11.61 2.45
C VAL A 388 16.59 -11.24 3.25
N GLY A 389 15.87 -10.19 2.86
CA GLY A 389 14.61 -9.80 3.51
C GLY A 389 13.55 -10.90 3.47
N ALA A 390 13.41 -11.58 2.33
CA ALA A 390 12.51 -12.72 2.16
C ALA A 390 12.88 -13.90 3.07
N ILE A 391 14.16 -14.24 3.17
CA ILE A 391 14.66 -15.27 4.11
C ILE A 391 14.38 -14.86 5.56
N VAL A 392 14.65 -13.61 5.93
CA VAL A 392 14.37 -13.08 7.27
C VAL A 392 12.88 -13.18 7.59
N LEU A 393 11.99 -12.87 6.66
CA LEU A 393 10.55 -13.03 6.85
C LEU A 393 10.14 -14.49 7.10
N ILE A 394 10.69 -15.43 6.34
CA ILE A 394 10.45 -16.86 6.54
C ILE A 394 10.94 -17.28 7.94
N VAL A 395 12.15 -16.88 8.34
CA VAL A 395 12.69 -17.17 9.67
C VAL A 395 11.81 -16.56 10.77
N LEU A 396 11.39 -15.31 10.62
CA LEU A 396 10.49 -14.64 11.56
C LEU A 396 9.13 -15.32 11.63
N ALA A 397 8.61 -15.85 10.51
CA ALA A 397 7.40 -16.65 10.49
C ALA A 397 7.56 -17.90 11.38
N PHE A 398 8.65 -18.65 11.23
CA PHE A 398 8.94 -19.82 12.08
C PHE A 398 9.08 -19.44 13.56
N VAL A 399 9.80 -18.36 13.87
CA VAL A 399 9.97 -17.88 15.25
C VAL A 399 8.63 -17.46 15.86
N GLN A 400 7.78 -16.75 15.12
CA GLN A 400 6.47 -16.32 15.61
C GLN A 400 5.49 -17.49 15.74
N ALA A 401 5.55 -18.48 14.86
CA ALA A 401 4.77 -19.72 14.98
C ALA A 401 5.17 -20.52 16.23
N ARG A 402 6.46 -20.59 16.57
CA ARG A 402 6.93 -21.19 17.84
C ARG A 402 6.39 -20.47 19.08
N ARG A 403 6.17 -19.16 18.98
CA ARG A 403 5.59 -18.32 20.05
C ARG A 403 4.05 -18.41 20.12
N GLY A 404 3.42 -19.27 19.32
CA GLY A 404 1.97 -19.48 19.33
C GLY A 404 1.15 -18.37 18.67
N ARG A 405 1.79 -17.43 17.96
CA ARG A 405 1.06 -16.39 17.21
C ARG A 405 0.35 -17.01 16.01
N ARG A 406 -0.82 -16.46 15.67
CA ARG A 406 -1.70 -16.93 14.58
C ARG A 406 -1.73 -15.92 13.43
N THR A 407 -1.96 -16.40 12.22
CA THR A 407 -2.20 -15.64 10.98
C THR A 407 -1.03 -14.81 10.44
N THR A 408 -0.31 -14.09 11.30
CA THR A 408 0.89 -13.33 10.91
C THR A 408 2.04 -14.21 10.42
N PRO A 409 2.36 -15.36 11.05
CA PRO A 409 3.37 -16.27 10.52
C PRO A 409 3.04 -16.78 9.12
N GLU A 410 1.79 -17.16 8.88
CA GLU A 410 1.35 -17.67 7.58
C GLU A 410 1.44 -16.61 6.49
N LEU A 411 1.09 -15.36 6.80
CA LEU A 411 1.22 -14.22 5.89
C LEU A 411 2.71 -13.89 5.61
N MET A 412 3.54 -13.84 6.65
CA MET A 412 4.99 -13.60 6.51
C MET A 412 5.67 -14.69 5.67
N ALA A 413 5.27 -15.95 5.84
CA ALA A 413 5.77 -17.05 5.03
C ALA A 413 5.31 -16.93 3.58
N ALA A 414 4.05 -16.57 3.32
CA ALA A 414 3.55 -16.39 1.96
C ALA A 414 4.30 -15.27 1.22
N VAL A 415 4.42 -14.09 1.84
CA VAL A 415 5.19 -12.96 1.29
C VAL A 415 6.67 -13.30 1.14
N GLY A 416 7.25 -13.98 2.13
CA GLY A 416 8.66 -14.40 2.07
C GLY A 416 8.93 -15.41 0.96
N VAL A 417 8.05 -16.38 0.73
CA VAL A 417 8.18 -17.36 -0.37
C VAL A 417 8.12 -16.66 -1.73
N ALA A 418 7.16 -15.75 -1.93
CA ALA A 418 7.04 -15.01 -3.18
C ALA A 418 8.23 -14.09 -3.42
N GLY A 419 8.64 -13.32 -2.41
CA GLY A 419 9.83 -12.47 -2.49
C GLY A 419 11.10 -13.26 -2.80
N LEU A 420 11.24 -14.47 -2.25
CA LEU A 420 12.37 -15.35 -2.54
C LEU A 420 12.32 -15.90 -3.96
N LEU A 421 11.16 -16.34 -4.45
CA LEU A 421 10.99 -16.81 -5.84
C LEU A 421 11.35 -15.70 -6.84
N ILE A 422 10.83 -14.49 -6.64
CA ILE A 422 11.13 -13.33 -7.48
C ILE A 422 12.63 -13.03 -7.46
N ALA A 423 13.24 -12.98 -6.27
CA ALA A 423 14.67 -12.68 -6.15
C ALA A 423 15.56 -13.75 -6.78
N VAL A 424 15.22 -15.04 -6.63
CA VAL A 424 15.93 -16.14 -7.29
C VAL A 424 15.75 -16.08 -8.81
N GLY A 425 14.54 -15.77 -9.29
CA GLY A 425 14.27 -15.58 -10.72
C GLY A 425 15.20 -14.54 -11.34
N VAL A 426 15.33 -13.37 -10.70
CA VAL A 426 16.17 -12.29 -11.22
C VAL A 426 17.67 -12.56 -11.02
N LEU A 427 18.10 -13.07 -9.86
CA LEU A 427 19.52 -13.26 -9.57
C LEU A 427 20.17 -14.39 -10.38
N PHE A 428 19.40 -15.40 -10.75
CA PHE A 428 19.88 -16.56 -11.51
C PHE A 428 19.35 -16.58 -12.95
N GLU A 429 18.70 -15.50 -13.40
CA GLU A 429 18.09 -15.38 -14.72
C GLU A 429 17.15 -16.56 -15.06
N LEU A 430 16.49 -17.08 -14.01
CA LEU A 430 15.52 -18.16 -14.14
C LEU A 430 14.16 -17.56 -14.47
N PRO A 431 13.41 -18.12 -15.43
CA PRO A 431 12.11 -17.60 -15.82
C PRO A 431 11.02 -18.02 -14.81
N LEU A 432 11.17 -17.58 -13.57
CA LEU A 432 10.27 -17.82 -12.44
C LEU A 432 9.21 -16.72 -12.28
N GLY A 433 8.87 -16.02 -13.36
CA GLY A 433 7.78 -15.07 -13.39
C GLY A 433 6.43 -15.78 -13.47
N TRP A 434 5.45 -15.27 -12.72
CA TRP A 434 4.04 -15.63 -12.88
C TRP A 434 3.24 -14.38 -13.20
N ASN A 435 2.09 -14.56 -13.84
CA ASN A 435 1.12 -13.51 -14.07
C ASN A 435 -0.13 -13.75 -13.22
N GLU A 436 -0.96 -12.71 -13.16
CA GLU A 436 -2.14 -12.68 -12.33
C GLU A 436 -3.25 -13.57 -12.88
N ASP A 437 -3.35 -13.63 -14.20
CA ASP A 437 -4.25 -14.51 -14.92
C ASP A 437 -3.96 -15.98 -14.62
N ALA A 438 -2.70 -16.40 -14.59
CA ALA A 438 -2.34 -17.77 -14.21
C ALA A 438 -2.82 -18.11 -12.80
N LEU A 439 -2.61 -17.21 -11.83
CA LEU A 439 -3.05 -17.42 -10.45
C LEU A 439 -4.58 -17.46 -10.36
N ALA A 440 -5.27 -16.58 -11.10
CA ALA A 440 -6.72 -16.54 -11.16
C ALA A 440 -7.28 -17.83 -11.79
N ILE A 441 -6.75 -18.26 -12.93
CA ILE A 441 -7.18 -19.48 -13.64
C ILE A 441 -6.91 -20.71 -12.77
N LEU A 442 -5.73 -20.81 -12.16
CA LEU A 442 -5.41 -21.91 -11.27
C LEU A 442 -6.35 -21.96 -10.05
N GLY A 443 -6.67 -20.80 -9.47
CA GLY A 443 -7.68 -20.68 -8.43
C GLY A 443 -9.08 -21.13 -8.87
N ALA A 444 -9.49 -20.79 -10.10
CA ALA A 444 -10.76 -21.23 -10.67
C ALA A 444 -10.79 -22.74 -10.89
N VAL A 445 -9.74 -23.31 -11.50
CA VAL A 445 -9.63 -24.75 -11.77
C VAL A 445 -9.69 -25.53 -10.46
N LEU A 446 -8.93 -25.11 -9.43
CA LEU A 446 -8.96 -25.77 -8.12
C LEU A 446 -10.32 -25.63 -7.43
N GLY A 447 -10.94 -24.44 -7.50
CA GLY A 447 -12.28 -24.20 -6.94
C GLY A 447 -13.36 -25.05 -7.61
N LEU A 448 -13.36 -25.11 -8.93
CA LEU A 448 -14.26 -25.94 -9.74
C LEU A 448 -14.02 -27.43 -9.49
N ALA A 449 -12.77 -27.87 -9.37
CA ALA A 449 -12.44 -29.27 -9.05
C ALA A 449 -12.99 -29.67 -7.67
N VAL A 450 -12.85 -28.80 -6.65
CA VAL A 450 -13.45 -29.03 -5.32
C VAL A 450 -14.98 -29.05 -5.40
N LEU A 451 -15.59 -28.16 -6.20
CA LEU A 451 -17.03 -28.15 -6.43
C LEU A 451 -17.51 -29.46 -7.04
N VAL A 452 -16.95 -29.88 -8.17
CA VAL A 452 -17.29 -31.12 -8.87
C VAL A 452 -17.06 -32.33 -7.96
N GLY A 453 -15.91 -32.42 -7.29
CA GLY A 453 -15.63 -33.50 -6.34
C GLY A 453 -16.64 -33.55 -5.18
N SER A 454 -17.09 -32.40 -4.69
CA SER A 454 -18.09 -32.34 -3.62
C SER A 454 -19.51 -32.69 -4.08
N LEU A 455 -19.87 -32.36 -5.32
CA LEU A 455 -21.13 -32.73 -5.96
C LEU A 455 -21.18 -34.24 -6.24
N VAL A 456 -20.12 -34.80 -6.82
CA VAL A 456 -19.97 -36.25 -7.08
C VAL A 456 -20.02 -37.04 -5.77
N ALA A 457 -19.33 -36.55 -4.73
CA ALA A 457 -19.36 -37.17 -3.42
C ALA A 457 -20.68 -36.93 -2.63
N ARG A 458 -21.61 -36.11 -3.16
CA ARG A 458 -22.87 -35.70 -2.51
C ARG A 458 -22.66 -35.10 -1.10
N ARG A 459 -21.57 -34.36 -0.92
CA ARG A 459 -21.18 -33.73 0.36
C ARG A 459 -21.19 -32.21 0.28
N LEU A 460 -22.05 -31.63 -0.55
CA LEU A 460 -22.15 -30.18 -0.70
C LEU A 460 -23.01 -29.60 0.43
N THR A 461 -22.36 -29.25 1.54
CA THR A 461 -23.00 -28.54 2.66
C THR A 461 -23.02 -27.03 2.41
N PRO A 462 -23.91 -26.25 3.05
CA PRO A 462 -23.90 -24.79 2.93
C PRO A 462 -22.56 -24.15 3.29
N ALA A 463 -21.89 -24.69 4.33
CA ALA A 463 -20.55 -24.26 4.74
C ALA A 463 -19.51 -24.51 3.64
N ARG A 464 -19.51 -25.70 3.04
CA ARG A 464 -18.62 -26.04 1.93
C ARG A 464 -18.93 -25.20 0.69
N ALA A 465 -20.20 -25.00 0.36
CA ALA A 465 -20.63 -24.17 -0.77
C ALA A 465 -20.18 -22.71 -0.60
N THR A 466 -20.23 -22.17 0.63
CA THR A 466 -19.74 -20.82 0.94
C THR A 466 -18.23 -20.73 0.74
N SER A 467 -17.45 -21.69 1.23
CA SER A 467 -15.99 -21.72 1.05
C SER A 467 -15.56 -21.86 -0.41
N VAL A 468 -16.27 -22.68 -1.20
CA VAL A 468 -16.04 -22.78 -2.66
C VAL A 468 -16.44 -21.48 -3.37
N LEU A 469 -17.57 -20.88 -2.98
CA LEU A 469 -18.01 -19.60 -3.53
C LEU A 469 -16.97 -18.51 -3.27
N ILE A 470 -16.38 -18.44 -2.07
CA ILE A 470 -15.28 -17.52 -1.75
C ILE A 470 -14.10 -17.77 -2.66
N ALA A 471 -13.65 -19.02 -2.82
CA ALA A 471 -12.50 -19.33 -3.68
C ALA A 471 -12.74 -18.89 -5.15
N LEU A 472 -13.94 -19.16 -5.68
CA LEU A 472 -14.31 -18.75 -7.04
C LEU A 472 -14.47 -17.23 -7.18
N LEU A 473 -15.07 -16.56 -6.20
CA LEU A 473 -15.19 -15.09 -6.20
C LEU A 473 -13.83 -14.41 -6.07
N MET A 474 -12.92 -14.94 -5.24
CA MET A 474 -11.55 -14.43 -5.13
C MET A 474 -10.82 -14.57 -6.47
N SER A 475 -10.91 -15.73 -7.11
CA SER A 475 -10.36 -15.97 -8.44
C SER A 475 -10.96 -15.02 -9.50
N ALA A 476 -12.28 -14.83 -9.47
CA ALA A 476 -12.99 -13.95 -10.41
C ALA A 476 -12.57 -12.47 -10.22
N LEU A 477 -12.67 -11.95 -9.00
CA LEU A 477 -12.34 -10.57 -8.70
C LEU A 477 -10.85 -10.28 -8.92
N PHE A 478 -9.99 -11.28 -8.78
CA PHE A 478 -8.58 -11.13 -9.09
C PHE A 478 -8.32 -11.06 -10.60
N ALA A 479 -8.99 -11.89 -11.41
CA ALA A 479 -8.94 -11.79 -12.88
C ALA A 479 -9.43 -10.44 -13.39
N TYR A 480 -10.46 -9.86 -12.75
CA TYR A 480 -11.05 -8.57 -13.14
C TYR A 480 -10.66 -7.42 -12.22
N ARG A 481 -9.48 -7.51 -11.58
CA ARG A 481 -9.07 -6.53 -10.57
C ARG A 481 -8.89 -5.12 -11.13
N GLU A 482 -8.49 -4.99 -12.39
CA GLU A 482 -8.37 -3.69 -13.07
C GLU A 482 -9.71 -2.95 -13.09
N PHE A 483 -10.82 -3.66 -13.32
CA PHE A 483 -12.16 -3.09 -13.25
C PHE A 483 -12.54 -2.65 -11.83
N VAL A 484 -12.07 -3.39 -10.82
CA VAL A 484 -12.33 -3.07 -9.40
C VAL A 484 -11.55 -1.84 -8.96
N THR A 485 -10.29 -1.71 -9.40
CA THR A 485 -9.41 -0.61 -8.99
C THR A 485 -9.62 0.65 -9.80
N ASP A 486 -10.06 0.52 -11.05
CA ASP A 486 -10.18 1.65 -11.95
C ASP A 486 -11.35 1.50 -12.93
N PRO A 487 -12.60 1.54 -12.44
CA PRO A 487 -13.77 1.39 -13.30
C PRO A 487 -13.88 2.55 -14.31
N ILE A 488 -13.38 3.73 -13.94
CA ILE A 488 -13.45 4.92 -14.80
C ILE A 488 -12.39 4.84 -15.90
N ALA A 489 -11.13 4.53 -15.60
CA ALA A 489 -10.12 4.45 -16.65
C ALA A 489 -10.15 3.13 -17.42
N TYR A 490 -10.73 2.06 -16.88
CA TYR A 490 -11.12 0.90 -17.70
C TYR A 490 -12.16 1.30 -18.76
N LEU A 491 -13.13 2.15 -18.40
CA LEU A 491 -14.13 2.68 -19.35
C LEU A 491 -13.60 3.81 -20.25
N LEU A 492 -12.57 4.54 -19.83
CA LEU A 492 -12.03 5.73 -20.54
C LEU A 492 -10.64 5.53 -21.18
N GLY A 493 -9.95 4.41 -20.95
CA GLY A 493 -8.67 4.06 -21.56
C GLY A 493 -7.39 4.67 -20.96
N PHE A 494 -7.38 5.11 -19.69
CA PHE A 494 -6.22 5.77 -19.04
C PHE A 494 -5.68 4.97 -17.82
N ALA A 495 -5.25 3.72 -18.03
CA ALA A 495 -5.22 2.70 -16.98
C ALA A 495 -4.06 2.73 -15.95
N GLY A 496 -2.92 3.40 -16.19
CA GLY A 496 -1.74 3.22 -15.32
C GLY A 496 -1.72 4.04 -14.02
N GLY A 497 -2.06 5.33 -14.09
CA GLY A 497 -1.91 6.25 -12.95
C GLY A 497 -2.97 6.09 -11.86
N ALA A 498 -4.16 5.62 -12.23
CA ALA A 498 -5.31 5.57 -11.33
C ALA A 498 -5.29 4.34 -10.41
N VAL A 499 -4.72 3.20 -10.81
CA VAL A 499 -4.47 2.05 -9.91
C VAL A 499 -3.51 2.44 -8.79
N VAL A 500 -2.43 3.15 -9.13
CA VAL A 500 -1.46 3.66 -8.15
C VAL A 500 -2.14 4.67 -7.23
N LEU A 501 -2.88 5.64 -7.79
CA LEU A 501 -3.65 6.62 -7.01
C LEU A 501 -4.63 5.93 -6.04
N PHE A 502 -5.37 4.92 -6.51
CA PHE A 502 -6.27 4.12 -5.70
C PHE A 502 -5.51 3.46 -4.54
N GLY A 503 -4.38 2.81 -4.81
CA GLY A 503 -3.55 2.18 -3.77
C GLY A 503 -3.05 3.19 -2.73
N PHE A 504 -2.62 4.38 -3.16
CA PHE A 504 -2.23 5.47 -2.25
C PHE A 504 -3.39 5.97 -1.40
N VAL A 505 -4.55 6.22 -2.01
CA VAL A 505 -5.75 6.71 -1.30
C VAL A 505 -6.29 5.65 -0.35
N TRP A 506 -6.36 4.40 -0.79
CA TRP A 506 -6.79 3.29 0.04
C TRP A 506 -5.87 3.11 1.25
N SER A 507 -4.56 3.01 1.02
CA SER A 507 -3.55 2.91 2.09
C SER A 507 -3.63 4.10 3.05
N PHE A 508 -3.92 5.31 2.53
CA PHE A 508 -4.11 6.49 3.36
C PHE A 508 -5.34 6.39 4.27
N LEU A 509 -6.43 5.79 3.79
CA LEU A 509 -7.68 5.67 4.54
C LEU A 509 -7.69 4.49 5.51
N THR A 510 -7.00 3.39 5.20
CA THR A 510 -7.02 2.15 5.99
C THR A 510 -5.79 1.92 6.85
N GLY A 511 -4.61 2.39 6.42
CA GLY A 511 -3.32 1.94 6.95
C GLY A 511 -2.83 2.59 8.24
N TYR A 512 -3.48 3.66 8.73
CA TYR A 512 -2.92 4.50 9.80
C TYR A 512 -3.44 4.22 11.21
N LYS A 513 -4.03 3.05 11.43
CA LYS A 513 -4.41 2.58 12.78
C LYS A 513 -3.25 2.65 13.77
N ALA A 514 -2.03 2.32 13.33
CA ALA A 514 -0.81 2.36 14.14
C ALA A 514 -0.41 3.79 14.59
N ALA A 515 -0.88 4.85 13.91
CA ALA A 515 -0.62 6.23 14.29
C ALA A 515 -1.48 6.68 15.49
N ASN A 516 -2.58 5.97 15.77
CA ASN A 516 -3.46 6.27 16.90
C ASN A 516 -2.93 5.73 18.24
N GLU A 517 -1.99 4.78 18.19
CA GLU A 517 -1.34 4.24 19.39
C GLU A 517 -0.29 5.20 19.94
N ASP A 518 -0.16 5.25 21.27
CA ASP A 518 0.87 6.05 21.93
C ASP A 518 2.00 5.15 22.43
N SER A 519 3.25 5.60 22.31
CA SER A 519 4.37 4.94 22.99
C SER A 519 5.44 5.94 23.44
N PRO A 520 6.18 5.63 24.52
CA PRO A 520 7.22 6.53 25.03
C PRO A 520 8.31 6.85 23.99
N ALA A 521 8.55 5.93 23.05
CA ALA A 521 9.55 6.09 21.99
C ALA A 521 9.01 6.85 20.76
N TYR A 522 7.70 6.80 20.54
CA TYR A 522 7.00 7.37 19.39
C TYR A 522 5.66 7.94 19.85
N PRO A 523 5.67 9.17 20.40
CA PRO A 523 4.45 9.82 20.86
C PRO A 523 3.43 9.94 19.72
N ARG A 524 2.14 9.87 20.04
CA ARG A 524 1.05 9.99 19.05
C ARG A 524 1.23 11.17 18.06
N PRO A 525 1.54 12.41 18.48
CA PRO A 525 1.73 13.53 17.55
C PRO A 525 2.85 13.30 16.53
N SER A 526 3.94 12.65 16.95
CA SER A 526 5.05 12.29 16.06
C SER A 526 4.65 11.26 15.02
N ARG A 527 3.90 10.22 15.43
CA ARG A 527 3.43 9.20 14.48
C ARG A 527 2.50 9.80 13.44
N VAL A 528 1.55 10.62 13.87
CA VAL A 528 0.60 11.32 12.99
C VAL A 528 1.35 12.18 11.96
N GLN A 529 2.33 12.97 12.39
CA GLN A 529 3.11 13.82 11.48
C GLN A 529 4.01 13.03 10.53
N LEU A 530 4.68 11.97 10.99
CA LEU A 530 5.51 11.11 10.14
C LEU A 530 4.67 10.37 9.09
N VAL A 531 3.49 9.90 9.47
CA VAL A 531 2.52 9.28 8.57
C VAL A 531 2.05 10.27 7.51
N LEU A 532 1.65 11.48 7.92
CA LEU A 532 1.23 12.52 6.98
C LEU A 532 2.38 12.96 6.06
N ALA A 533 3.60 13.06 6.58
CA ALA A 533 4.78 13.38 5.79
C ALA A 533 4.99 12.34 4.67
N ASN A 534 4.98 11.05 5.01
CA ASN A 534 5.12 9.96 4.03
C ASN A 534 3.99 9.94 3.01
N ALA A 535 2.74 10.11 3.48
CA ALA A 535 1.56 10.15 2.62
C ALA A 535 1.61 11.28 1.60
N ILE A 536 1.84 12.52 2.09
CA ILE A 536 1.90 13.73 1.26
C ILE A 536 3.07 13.63 0.30
N PHE A 537 4.25 13.18 0.76
CA PHE A 537 5.41 13.03 -0.10
C PHE A 537 5.14 12.04 -1.24
N GLY A 538 4.64 10.84 -0.92
CA GLY A 538 4.35 9.81 -1.91
C GLY A 538 3.35 10.27 -2.98
N ILE A 539 2.23 10.89 -2.59
CA ILE A 539 1.25 11.41 -3.55
C ILE A 539 1.79 12.62 -4.33
N THR A 540 2.69 13.42 -3.75
CA THR A 540 3.32 14.56 -4.44
C THR A 540 4.27 14.08 -5.54
N VAL A 541 5.03 13.01 -5.29
CA VAL A 541 5.86 12.36 -6.32
C VAL A 541 4.99 11.79 -7.44
N LEU A 542 3.86 11.14 -7.09
CA LEU A 542 2.89 10.66 -8.10
C LEU A 542 2.31 11.82 -8.93
N ALA A 543 1.92 12.92 -8.28
CA ALA A 543 1.42 14.11 -8.95
C ALA A 543 2.46 14.70 -9.91
N PHE A 544 3.72 14.79 -9.49
CA PHE A 544 4.82 15.24 -10.33
C PHE A 544 5.00 14.35 -11.57
N LEU A 545 5.06 13.03 -11.40
CA LEU A 545 5.21 12.10 -12.52
C LEU A 545 4.04 12.16 -13.49
N ALA A 546 2.81 12.23 -12.98
CA ALA A 546 1.60 12.38 -13.79
C ALA A 546 1.61 13.70 -14.59
N LEU A 547 2.04 14.80 -13.97
CA LEU A 547 2.13 16.11 -14.62
C LEU A 547 3.28 16.17 -15.63
N ALA A 548 4.41 15.53 -15.36
CA ALA A 548 5.57 15.51 -16.23
C ALA A 548 5.34 14.65 -17.49
N ARG A 549 4.57 13.55 -17.39
CA ARG A 549 4.51 12.45 -18.39
C ARG A 549 5.90 12.09 -18.89
N ASP A 550 6.78 11.79 -17.96
CA ASP A 550 8.12 11.32 -18.25
C ASP A 550 8.10 9.80 -18.43
N PRO A 551 8.18 9.27 -19.67
CA PRO A 551 8.27 7.83 -19.89
C PRO A 551 9.60 7.24 -19.39
N ASP A 552 10.65 8.07 -19.27
CA ASP A 552 11.99 7.69 -18.83
C ASP A 552 12.24 8.10 -17.36
N ALA A 553 11.18 8.35 -16.60
CA ALA A 553 11.28 8.74 -15.21
C ALA A 553 12.15 7.74 -14.44
N SER A 554 13.10 8.27 -13.65
CA SER A 554 13.96 7.47 -12.78
C SER A 554 13.18 6.61 -11.76
N VAL A 555 11.88 6.92 -11.56
CA VAL A 555 10.97 6.20 -10.69
C VAL A 555 9.63 5.99 -11.42
N SER A 556 9.41 4.79 -11.96
CA SER A 556 8.10 4.36 -12.47
C SER A 556 7.24 3.84 -11.31
N LEU A 557 6.42 4.71 -10.70
CA LEU A 557 5.55 4.30 -9.58
C LEU A 557 4.51 3.24 -9.99
N GLY A 558 4.14 3.17 -11.28
CA GLY A 558 3.28 2.14 -11.85
C GLY A 558 3.93 0.77 -11.77
N GLU A 559 5.11 0.60 -12.38
CA GLU A 559 5.88 -0.65 -12.32
C GLU A 559 6.21 -1.07 -10.90
N LEU A 560 6.48 -0.11 -10.01
CA LEU A 560 6.69 -0.39 -8.59
C LEU A 560 5.42 -0.87 -7.90
N ALA A 561 4.27 -0.30 -8.21
CA ALA A 561 2.99 -0.78 -7.68
C ALA A 561 2.66 -2.19 -8.22
N GLU A 562 2.93 -2.47 -9.50
CA GLU A 562 2.79 -3.80 -10.10
C GLU A 562 3.72 -4.82 -9.42
N TYR A 563 5.00 -4.47 -9.25
CA TYR A 563 5.94 -5.30 -8.48
C TYR A 563 5.45 -5.52 -7.04
N GLY A 564 4.90 -4.48 -6.40
CA GLY A 564 4.31 -4.55 -5.07
C GLY A 564 3.08 -5.47 -5.02
N ALA A 565 2.23 -5.42 -6.05
CA ALA A 565 1.11 -6.33 -6.21
C ALA A 565 1.61 -7.78 -6.34
N GLN A 566 2.62 -8.04 -7.18
CA GLN A 566 3.20 -9.37 -7.33
C GLN A 566 3.90 -9.87 -6.05
N ALA A 567 4.64 -9.01 -5.35
CA ALA A 567 5.43 -9.39 -4.18
C ALA A 567 4.60 -9.51 -2.89
N TYR A 568 3.51 -8.76 -2.75
CA TYR A 568 2.71 -8.68 -1.52
C TYR A 568 1.22 -9.02 -1.71
N GLY A 569 0.64 -8.62 -2.84
CA GLY A 569 -0.76 -8.85 -3.17
C GLY A 569 -1.06 -10.28 -3.62
N ASP A 570 -0.33 -10.81 -4.61
CA ASP A 570 -0.51 -12.17 -5.11
C ASP A 570 -0.35 -13.23 -4.02
N PRO A 571 0.62 -13.13 -3.09
CA PRO A 571 0.76 -14.08 -1.98
C PRO A 571 -0.41 -14.01 -1.00
N LEU A 572 -1.03 -12.83 -0.83
CA LEU A 572 -2.24 -12.67 -0.03
C LEU A 572 -3.43 -13.36 -0.70
N VAL A 573 -3.59 -13.18 -2.02
CA VAL A 573 -4.65 -13.85 -2.80
C VAL A 573 -4.44 -15.36 -2.80
N ALA A 574 -3.22 -15.83 -3.06
CA ALA A 574 -2.81 -17.22 -2.97
C ALA A 574 -3.11 -17.81 -1.59
N ALA A 575 -2.77 -17.09 -0.52
CA ALA A 575 -3.08 -17.51 0.85
C ALA A 575 -4.59 -17.62 1.08
N GLY A 576 -5.37 -16.61 0.69
CA GLY A 576 -6.83 -16.64 0.84
C GLY A 576 -7.48 -17.78 0.05
N LEU A 577 -7.02 -18.03 -1.18
CA LEU A 577 -7.45 -19.16 -2.01
C LEU A 577 -7.14 -20.49 -1.33
N LEU A 578 -5.92 -20.69 -0.84
CA LEU A 578 -5.54 -21.91 -0.12
C LEU A 578 -6.37 -22.13 1.15
N LEU A 579 -6.67 -21.08 1.90
CA LEU A 579 -7.53 -21.16 3.08
C LEU A 579 -8.97 -21.54 2.71
N ALA A 580 -9.54 -20.91 1.67
CA ALA A 580 -10.89 -21.19 1.19
C ALA A 580 -11.02 -22.63 0.66
N LEU A 581 -10.07 -23.09 -0.16
CA LEU A 581 -10.02 -24.45 -0.66
C LEU A 581 -9.87 -25.47 0.46
N TRP A 582 -9.01 -25.18 1.44
CA TRP A 582 -8.80 -26.08 2.57
C TRP A 582 -10.02 -26.17 3.51
N ALA A 583 -10.70 -25.04 3.75
CA ALA A 583 -11.96 -25.00 4.49
C ALA A 583 -13.05 -25.80 3.76
N ALA A 584 -13.17 -25.62 2.43
CA ALA A 584 -14.07 -26.38 1.59
C ALA A 584 -13.80 -27.89 1.67
N LEU A 585 -12.54 -28.32 1.53
CA LEU A 585 -12.16 -29.74 1.65
C LEU A 585 -12.56 -30.35 3.00
N ARG A 586 -12.42 -29.59 4.09
CA ARG A 586 -12.83 -30.01 5.45
C ARG A 586 -14.33 -29.88 5.74
N GLY A 587 -15.11 -29.33 4.82
CA GLY A 587 -16.54 -29.10 5.02
C GLY A 587 -16.84 -28.01 6.05
N ARG A 588 -15.91 -27.06 6.25
CA ARG A 588 -16.04 -25.94 7.17
C ARG A 588 -16.24 -24.63 6.41
N GLU A 589 -16.84 -23.66 7.08
CA GLU A 589 -16.87 -22.29 6.60
C GLU A 589 -15.55 -21.59 6.91
N LEU A 590 -15.16 -20.65 6.05
CA LEU A 590 -13.96 -19.86 6.23
C LEU A 590 -14.20 -18.76 7.29
N ASP A 591 -13.32 -18.71 8.29
CA ASP A 591 -13.38 -17.85 9.49
C ASP A 591 -14.50 -18.16 10.50
N ASP A 592 -15.02 -19.40 10.56
CA ASP A 592 -15.73 -19.86 11.76
C ASP A 592 -14.72 -19.91 12.92
N VAL A 593 -14.68 -18.84 13.71
CA VAL A 593 -14.16 -18.91 15.08
C VAL A 593 -15.13 -19.83 15.81
N PRO A 594 -14.69 -20.97 16.38
CA PRO A 594 -15.58 -21.71 17.26
C PRO A 594 -16.00 -20.75 18.36
N GLU A 595 -17.30 -20.51 18.52
CA GLU A 595 -17.84 -19.86 19.71
C GLU A 595 -17.26 -20.62 20.91
N GLU A 596 -16.28 -20.03 21.59
CA GLU A 596 -15.91 -20.50 22.92
C GLU A 596 -17.18 -20.36 23.75
N ASP A 597 -17.69 -21.50 24.21
CA ASP A 597 -18.79 -21.62 25.14
C ASP A 597 -18.73 -20.51 26.18
N SER A 598 -19.61 -19.53 26.05
CA SER A 598 -19.87 -18.47 27.03
C SER A 598 -20.56 -19.02 28.29
N SER A 599 -20.41 -20.31 28.58
CA SER A 599 -20.98 -21.00 29.74
C SER A 599 -19.94 -21.35 30.80
N ALA A 600 -18.75 -20.75 30.81
CA ALA A 600 -17.77 -20.96 31.87
C ALA A 600 -17.08 -19.66 32.29
N THR A 601 -17.83 -18.77 32.96
CA THR A 601 -17.43 -18.01 34.17
C THR A 601 -18.55 -17.06 34.57
N VAL A 602 -19.35 -17.48 35.55
CA VAL A 602 -20.09 -16.61 36.47
C VAL A 602 -19.18 -16.36 37.67
#